data_AF-U5MWT8-F1
#
_entry.id   AF-U5MWT8-F1
#
_cell.length_a   1.000
_cell.length_b   1.000
_cell.length_c   1.000
_cell.angle_alpha   90.00
_cell.angle_beta   90.00
_cell.angle_gamma   90.00
#
_symmetry.space_group_name_H-M   'P 1'
#
loop_
_entity.id
_entity.type
_entity.pdbx_description
1 polymer ?
#
loop_
_entity_poly.entity_id
_entity_poly.type
_entity_poly.pdbx_seq_one_letter_code
_entity_poly.pdbx_strand_id
1 'polypeptide(L)'
;MDEFTKQIADLINNEAEKRADKIVKERLNGIVKTLANKLSIKDIAWCTELSIAEVREILQETVDIQNNILKLCGKSDELETIETYFRLGKENLDNKIDENKQ
;
A
#
# COMPACT_ATOMS: atom_id res chain seq x y z
N MET A 1 -27.13 -34.46 -2.18
CA MET A 1 -27.39 -33.02 -2.29
C MET A 1 -28.11 -32.81 -3.61
N ASP A 2 -29.32 -32.27 -3.58
CA ASP A 2 -30.04 -31.99 -4.84
C ASP A 2 -29.37 -30.84 -5.61
N GLU A 3 -29.71 -30.73 -6.89
CA GLU A 3 -29.07 -29.80 -7.82
C GLU A 3 -29.26 -28.34 -7.43
N PHE A 4 -30.41 -27.99 -6.84
CA PHE A 4 -30.68 -26.66 -6.32
C PHE A 4 -29.79 -26.34 -5.12
N THR A 5 -29.67 -27.25 -4.17
CA THR A 5 -28.81 -27.10 -3.00
C THR A 5 -27.33 -26.97 -3.40
N LYS A 6 -26.89 -27.71 -4.43
CA LYS A 6 -25.54 -27.58 -4.98
C LYS A 6 -25.30 -26.20 -5.59
N GLN A 7 -26.22 -25.68 -6.40
CA GLN A 7 -26.10 -24.34 -6.99
C GLN A 7 -26.03 -23.24 -5.93
N ILE A 8 -26.81 -23.34 -4.85
CA ILE A 8 -26.74 -22.39 -3.73
C ILE A 8 -25.39 -22.48 -3.02
N ALA A 9 -24.86 -23.68 -2.77
CA ALA A 9 -23.55 -23.85 -2.15
C ALA A 9 -22.43 -23.26 -3.02
N ASP A 10 -22.47 -23.49 -4.34
CA ASP A 10 -21.49 -22.93 -5.28
C ASP A 10 -21.53 -21.39 -5.32
N LEU A 11 -22.71 -20.78 -5.24
CA LEU A 11 -22.86 -19.32 -5.15
C LEU A 11 -22.27 -18.75 -3.85
N ILE A 12 -22.53 -19.39 -2.72
CA ILE A 12 -21.99 -18.98 -1.41
C ILE A 12 -20.46 -19.09 -1.41
N ASN A 13 -19.91 -20.19 -1.91
CA ASN A 13 -18.46 -20.40 -1.97
C ASN A 13 -17.79 -19.35 -2.85
N ASN A 14 -18.34 -19.09 -4.04
CA ASN A 14 -17.80 -18.06 -4.95
C ASN A 14 -17.81 -16.65 -4.32
N GLU A 15 -18.87 -16.29 -3.60
CA GLU A 15 -18.93 -15.00 -2.91
C GLU A 15 -17.97 -14.94 -1.71
N ALA A 16 -17.80 -16.06 -0.99
CA ALA A 16 -16.85 -16.16 0.12
C ALA A 16 -15.40 -16.01 -0.37
N GLU A 17 -15.03 -16.66 -1.48
CA GLU A 17 -13.70 -16.53 -2.10
C GLU A 17 -13.41 -15.09 -2.53
N LYS A 18 -14.34 -14.43 -3.22
CA LYS A 18 -14.19 -13.02 -3.62
C LYS A 18 -13.96 -12.09 -2.42
N ARG A 19 -14.67 -12.34 -1.31
CA ARG A 19 -14.52 -11.54 -0.08
C ARG A 19 -13.18 -11.82 0.60
N ALA A 20 -12.75 -13.07 0.65
CA ALA A 20 -11.45 -13.44 1.19
C ALA A 20 -10.32 -12.75 0.41
N ASP A 21 -10.36 -12.83 -0.92
CA ASP A 21 -9.40 -12.16 -1.80
C ASP A 21 -9.36 -10.65 -1.57
N LYS A 22 -10.53 -10.01 -1.47
CA LYS A 22 -10.62 -8.58 -1.19
C LYS A 22 -9.96 -8.23 0.15
N ILE A 23 -10.25 -8.97 1.22
CA ILE A 23 -9.69 -8.73 2.55
C ILE A 23 -8.17 -8.90 2.55
N VAL A 24 -7.67 -9.94 1.89
CA VAL A 24 -6.23 -10.20 1.78
C VAL A 24 -5.54 -9.04 1.04
N LYS A 25 -6.10 -8.60 -0.09
CA LYS A 25 -5.57 -7.44 -0.85
C LYS A 25 -5.58 -6.16 -0.04
N GLU A 26 -6.67 -5.84 0.65
CA GLU A 26 -6.75 -4.64 1.49
C GLU A 26 -5.71 -4.65 2.62
N ARG A 27 -5.50 -5.81 3.26
CA ARG A 27 -4.46 -5.97 4.28
C ARG A 27 -3.05 -5.84 3.70
N LEU A 28 -2.80 -6.45 2.53
CA LEU A 28 -1.51 -6.35 1.85
C LEU A 28 -1.19 -4.90 1.48
N ASN A 29 -2.17 -4.15 0.98
CA ASN A 29 -2.04 -2.73 0.68
C ASN A 29 -1.67 -1.92 1.93
N GLY A 30 -2.28 -2.23 3.08
CA GLY A 30 -1.94 -1.60 4.36
C GLY A 30 -0.50 -1.90 4.81
N ILE A 31 -0.03 -3.12 4.60
CA ILE A 31 1.35 -3.53 4.90
C ILE A 31 2.33 -2.76 4.01
N VAL A 32 2.11 -2.74 2.69
CA VAL A 32 2.95 -2.00 1.73
C VAL A 32 3.09 -0.53 2.12
N LYS A 33 1.97 0.14 2.45
CA LYS A 33 1.96 1.55 2.88
C LYS A 33 2.72 1.78 4.19
N THR A 34 2.64 0.82 5.12
CA THR A 34 3.36 0.88 6.40
C THR A 34 4.87 0.73 6.19
N LEU A 35 5.27 -0.22 5.33
CA LEU A 35 6.67 -0.51 5.04
C LEU A 35 7.34 0.59 4.21
N ALA A 36 6.60 1.28 3.34
CA ALA A 36 7.11 2.37 2.50
C ALA A 36 7.76 3.52 3.27
N ASN A 37 7.44 3.70 4.56
CA ASN A 37 8.11 4.70 5.41
C ASN A 37 9.46 4.24 5.98
N LYS A 38 9.86 2.97 5.76
CA LYS A 38 11.00 2.34 6.43
C LYS A 38 11.93 1.60 5.49
N LEU A 39 11.42 1.12 4.36
CA LEU A 39 12.10 0.23 3.45
C LEU A 39 12.09 0.80 2.03
N SER A 40 13.08 0.41 1.24
CA SER A 40 13.10 0.73 -0.18
C SER A 40 11.97 -0.02 -0.92
N ILE A 41 11.51 0.51 -2.07
CA ILE A 41 10.50 -0.18 -2.90
C ILE A 41 10.94 -1.61 -3.27
N LYS A 42 12.25 -1.85 -3.45
CA LYS A 42 12.78 -3.18 -3.80
C LYS A 42 12.63 -4.17 -2.65
N ASP A 43 12.91 -3.73 -1.43
CA ASP A 43 12.77 -4.58 -0.24
C ASP A 43 11.31 -4.88 0.05
N ILE A 44 10.42 -3.91 -0.19
CA ILE A 44 8.97 -4.10 -0.08
C ILE A 44 8.50 -5.14 -1.08
N ALA A 45 8.84 -4.96 -2.36
CA ALA A 45 8.49 -5.89 -3.43
C ALA A 45 8.93 -7.33 -3.10
N TRP A 46 10.15 -7.49 -2.58
CA TRP A 46 10.65 -8.78 -2.14
C TRP A 46 9.85 -9.37 -0.98
N CYS A 47 9.58 -8.59 0.09
CA CYS A 47 8.92 -9.12 1.28
C CYS A 47 7.40 -9.35 1.13
N THR A 48 6.75 -8.67 0.20
CA THR A 48 5.32 -8.84 -0.08
C THR A 48 5.07 -9.76 -1.28
N GLU A 49 6.12 -10.28 -1.91
CA GLU A 49 6.05 -11.08 -3.15
C GLU A 49 5.30 -10.36 -4.29
N LEU A 50 5.36 -9.03 -4.29
CA LEU A 50 4.77 -8.18 -5.33
C LEU A 50 5.86 -7.72 -6.30
N SER A 51 5.47 -7.41 -7.54
CA SER A 51 6.34 -6.67 -8.43
C SER A 51 6.54 -5.23 -7.96
N ILE A 52 7.64 -4.61 -8.36
CA ILE A 52 7.90 -3.18 -8.12
C ILE A 52 6.76 -2.30 -8.66
N ALA A 53 6.15 -2.70 -9.79
CA ALA A 53 5.03 -1.97 -10.39
C ALA A 53 3.78 -2.01 -9.50
N GLU A 54 3.42 -3.19 -8.98
CA GLU A 54 2.28 -3.36 -8.07
C GLU A 54 2.49 -2.58 -6.76
N VAL A 55 3.71 -2.61 -6.20
CA VAL A 55 4.04 -1.80 -5.02
C VAL A 55 3.84 -0.32 -5.32
N ARG A 56 4.31 0.17 -6.47
CA ARG A 56 4.12 1.58 -6.87
C ARG A 56 2.67 1.94 -7.05
N GLU A 57 1.87 1.08 -7.67
CA GLU A 57 0.43 1.30 -7.86
C GLU A 57 -0.28 1.48 -6.52
N ILE A 58 -0.02 0.59 -5.55
CA ILE A 58 -0.58 0.67 -4.20
C ILE A 58 -0.21 1.98 -3.49
N LEU A 59 1.03 2.43 -3.63
CA LEU A 59 1.51 3.68 -3.02
C LEU A 59 0.95 4.91 -3.73
N GLN A 60 0.80 4.84 -5.05
CA GLN A 60 0.26 5.93 -5.87
C GLN A 60 -1.16 6.30 -5.44
N GLU A 61 -2.02 5.32 -5.14
CA GLU A 61 -3.38 5.58 -4.65
C GLU A 61 -3.38 6.50 -3.42
N THR A 62 -2.45 6.29 -2.48
CA THR A 62 -2.34 7.11 -1.27
C THR A 62 -1.85 8.52 -1.59
N VAL A 63 -0.88 8.67 -2.49
CA VAL A 63 -0.38 9.96 -2.94
C VAL A 63 -1.46 10.74 -3.69
N ASP A 64 -2.24 10.06 -4.52
CA ASP A 64 -3.34 10.67 -5.28
C ASP A 64 -4.43 11.22 -4.35
N ILE A 65 -4.78 10.47 -3.30
CA ILE A 65 -5.70 10.95 -2.26
C ILE A 65 -5.14 12.19 -1.57
N GLN A 66 -3.87 12.17 -1.14
CA GLN A 66 -3.23 13.32 -0.51
C GLN A 66 -3.23 14.54 -1.45
N ASN A 67 -2.83 14.34 -2.70
CA ASN A 67 -2.76 15.40 -3.71
C ASN A 67 -4.14 15.98 -4.04
N ASN A 68 -5.18 15.15 -4.07
CA ASN A 68 -6.54 15.63 -4.23
C ASN A 68 -6.99 16.48 -3.04
N ILE A 69 -6.65 16.10 -1.81
CA ILE A 69 -6.89 16.94 -0.62
C ILE A 69 -6.16 18.27 -0.73
N LEU A 70 -4.88 18.27 -1.10
CA LEU A 70 -4.08 19.49 -1.25
C LEU A 70 -4.67 20.44 -2.30
N LYS A 71 -5.13 19.90 -3.44
CA LYS A 71 -5.84 20.68 -4.48
C LYS A 71 -7.11 21.31 -3.92
N LEU A 72 -7.93 20.54 -3.20
CA LEU A 72 -9.16 21.04 -2.58
C LEU A 72 -8.87 22.12 -1.52
N CYS A 73 -7.71 22.07 -0.87
CA CYS A 73 -7.25 23.08 0.07
C CYS A 73 -6.53 24.28 -0.58
N GLY A 74 -6.43 24.34 -1.92
CA GLY A 74 -5.75 25.43 -2.64
C GLY A 74 -4.21 25.38 -2.59
N LYS A 75 -3.62 24.28 -2.13
CA LYS A 75 -2.17 24.05 -1.96
C LYS A 75 -1.59 23.28 -3.15
N SER A 76 -1.82 23.76 -4.37
CA SER A 76 -1.41 23.03 -5.59
C SER A 76 0.10 23.06 -5.85
N ASP A 77 0.82 23.92 -5.16
CA ASP A 77 2.28 24.01 -5.12
C ASP A 77 2.93 22.99 -4.17
N GLU A 78 2.15 22.37 -3.27
CA GLU A 78 2.60 21.38 -2.29
C GLU A 78 2.38 19.93 -2.74
N LEU A 79 2.12 19.68 -4.04
CA LEU A 79 1.83 18.32 -4.53
C LEU A 79 3.02 17.38 -4.32
N GLU A 80 2.71 16.20 -3.83
CA GLU A 80 3.65 15.18 -3.44
C GLU A 80 3.82 14.11 -4.52
N THR A 81 4.98 13.47 -4.53
CA THR A 81 5.29 12.24 -5.28
C THR A 81 5.33 11.05 -4.30
N ILE A 82 5.40 9.83 -4.81
CA ILE A 82 5.64 8.64 -3.97
C ILE A 82 6.92 8.80 -3.14
N GLU A 83 7.99 9.30 -3.76
CA GLU A 83 9.29 9.50 -3.13
C GLU A 83 9.25 10.55 -2.02
N THR A 84 8.55 11.68 -2.23
CA THR A 84 8.47 12.73 -1.21
C THR A 84 7.56 12.34 -0.06
N TYR A 85 6.39 11.74 -0.37
CA TYR A 85 5.38 11.43 0.63
C TYR A 85 5.84 10.32 1.58
N PHE A 86 6.40 9.25 1.02
CA PHE A 86 6.89 8.10 1.79
C PHE A 86 8.38 8.22 2.17
N ARG A 87 9.05 9.32 1.79
CA ARG A 87 10.47 9.58 2.06
C ARG A 87 11.42 8.48 1.56
N LEU A 88 11.06 7.84 0.47
CA LEU A 88 11.84 6.73 -0.11
C LEU A 88 13.22 7.22 -0.54
N GLY A 89 14.27 6.43 -0.26
CA GLY A 89 15.66 6.80 -0.54
C GLY A 89 16.30 7.77 0.48
N LYS A 90 15.56 8.20 1.52
CA LYS A 90 16.13 8.93 2.67
C LYS A 90 16.42 8.01 3.87
N GLU A 91 16.40 6.70 3.67
CA GLU A 91 16.54 5.66 4.71
C GLU A 91 17.79 5.83 5.60
N ASN A 92 18.84 6.49 5.09
CA ASN A 92 20.11 6.74 5.80
C ASN A 92 20.17 8.07 6.57
N LEU A 93 19.22 8.98 6.37
CA LEU A 93 19.21 10.29 7.04
C LEU A 93 18.63 10.22 8.46
N ASP A 94 17.68 9.31 8.69
CA ASP A 94 17.01 9.16 9.99
C ASP A 94 17.83 8.33 11.01
N ASN A 95 18.95 7.71 10.59
CA ASN A 95 19.84 6.91 11.43
C ASN A 95 21.08 7.66 11.96
N LYS A 96 21.17 8.98 11.78
CA LYS A 96 22.18 9.78 12.49
C LYS A 96 21.75 9.94 13.95
N ILE A 97 22.07 8.93 14.76
CA ILE A 97 22.17 9.09 16.21
C ILE A 97 23.19 10.22 16.43
N ASP A 98 22.80 11.26 17.15
CA ASP A 98 23.66 12.38 17.54
C ASP A 98 24.91 11.85 18.27
N GLU A 99 26.02 11.67 17.56
CA GLU A 99 27.32 11.31 18.15
C GLU A 99 28.02 12.50 18.84
N ASN A 100 27.38 13.69 18.90
CA ASN A 100 27.97 14.90 19.45
C ASN A 100 27.43 15.29 20.84
N LYS A 101 27.63 14.42 21.83
CA LYS A 101 27.70 14.83 23.24
C LYS A 101 28.87 14.11 23.93
N GLN A 102 30.08 14.62 23.69
CA GLN A 102 31.22 14.50 24.62
C GLN A 102 31.31 15.78 25.45
#